data_AF-A0A935HYH9-F1
#
_entry.id   AF-A0A935HYH9-F1
#
_cell.length_a   1.000
_cell.length_b   1.000
_cell.length_c   1.000
_cell.angle_alpha   90.00
_cell.angle_beta   90.00
_cell.angle_gamma   90.00
#
_symmetry.space_group_name_H-M   'P 1'
#
loop_
_entity.id
_entity.type
_entity.pdbx_description
1 polymer ?
#
loop_
_entity_poly.entity_id
_entity_poly.type
_entity_poly.pdbx_seq_one_letter_code
_entity_poly.pdbx_strand_id
1 'polypeptide(L)'
;MESRGIILKTTTGGKNWGYQLPDTSIRINGSYSYLNFINNNIGWSYANSTTGVHTIKGGDTISYIYTGIQSLNNNVSSDFELFQNYPNPFNPSTKIKYKLNKSGFEKK
;
A
#
# COMPACT_ATOMS: atom_id res chain seq x y z
N MET A 1 -3.47 24.72 -14.02
CA MET A 1 -2.77 23.42 -13.90
C MET A 1 -3.68 22.37 -14.49
N GLU A 2 -3.23 21.64 -15.50
CA GLU A 2 -4.01 20.51 -16.02
C GLU A 2 -4.01 19.40 -14.97
N SER A 3 -5.18 19.14 -14.38
CA SER A 3 -5.37 17.99 -13.49
C SER A 3 -5.19 16.72 -14.31
N ARG A 4 -4.33 15.81 -13.83
CA ARG A 4 -4.14 14.47 -14.42
C ARG A 4 -4.56 13.45 -13.37
N GLY A 5 -5.25 12.40 -13.80
CA GLY A 5 -5.55 11.26 -12.95
C GLY A 5 -4.27 10.50 -12.61
N ILE A 6 -3.97 10.35 -11.32
CA ILE A 6 -2.85 9.55 -10.82
C ILE A 6 -3.41 8.24 -10.27
N ILE A 7 -2.74 7.12 -10.57
CA ILE A 7 -3.05 5.81 -9.98
C ILE A 7 -1.92 5.44 -9.02
N LEU A 8 -2.25 5.17 -7.75
CA LEU A 8 -1.28 4.70 -6.76
C LEU A 8 -1.16 3.17 -6.82
N LYS A 9 0.08 2.66 -6.73
CA LYS A 9 0.36 1.21 -6.75
C LYS A 9 1.43 0.84 -5.71
N THR A 10 1.28 -0.34 -5.14
CA THR A 10 2.25 -0.96 -4.22
C THR A 10 2.56 -2.40 -4.66
N THR A 11 3.80 -2.84 -4.44
CA THR A 11 4.23 -4.25 -4.57
C THR A 11 4.62 -4.85 -3.22
N THR A 12 4.54 -4.07 -2.14
CA THR A 12 5.00 -4.44 -0.80
C THR A 12 3.84 -4.61 0.18
N GLY A 13 2.65 -4.96 -0.32
CA GLY A 13 1.44 -5.10 0.50
C GLY A 13 1.02 -3.81 1.20
N GLY A 14 1.29 -2.63 0.60
CA GLY A 14 0.88 -1.33 1.15
C GLY A 14 1.88 -0.64 2.07
N LYS A 15 3.04 -1.26 2.37
CA LYS A 15 4.11 -0.58 3.15
C LYS A 15 4.66 0.66 2.45
N ASN A 16 4.92 0.55 1.15
CA ASN A 16 5.38 1.63 0.30
C ASN A 16 4.46 1.78 -0.91
N TRP A 17 4.11 3.02 -1.24
CA TRP A 17 3.29 3.36 -2.40
C TRP A 17 4.10 4.19 -3.39
N GLY A 18 4.00 3.85 -4.66
CA GLY A 18 4.39 4.73 -5.75
C GLY A 18 3.17 5.09 -6.59
N TYR A 19 3.40 5.81 -7.67
CA TYR A 19 2.38 6.29 -8.58
C TYR A 19 2.67 5.87 -10.02
N GLN A 20 1.60 5.79 -10.79
CA GLN A 20 1.60 5.62 -12.23
C GLN A 20 0.90 6.83 -12.85
N LEU A 21 1.41 7.25 -14.00
CA LEU A 21 0.77 8.24 -14.85
C LEU A 21 0.29 7.50 -16.10
N PRO A 22 -0.99 7.10 -16.14
CA PRO A 22 -1.58 6.46 -17.31
C PRO A 22 -1.48 7.37 -18.53
N ASP A 23 -1.60 6.78 -19.73
CA ASP A 23 -1.40 7.45 -21.03
C ASP A 23 -1.74 8.95 -21.03
N THR A 24 -0.71 9.76 -21.31
CA THR A 24 -0.75 11.22 -21.31
C THR A 24 -1.70 11.83 -22.33
N SER A 25 -2.18 11.05 -23.31
CA SER A 25 -3.15 11.50 -24.32
C SER A 25 -4.57 11.64 -23.77
N ILE A 26 -4.88 10.98 -22.64
CA ILE A 26 -6.21 11.01 -22.03
C ILE A 26 -6.23 12.09 -20.93
N ARG A 27 -7.06 13.11 -21.13
CA ARG A 27 -7.26 14.19 -20.15
C ARG A 27 -8.38 13.81 -19.19
N ILE A 28 -8.02 13.56 -17.94
CA ILE A 28 -8.98 13.30 -16.87
C ILE A 28 -9.07 14.52 -15.98
N ASN A 29 -10.21 15.21 -16.04
CA ASN A 29 -10.46 16.34 -15.18
C ASN A 29 -10.93 15.84 -13.80
N GLY A 30 -9.97 15.45 -12.95
CA GLY A 30 -10.23 14.92 -11.61
C GLY A 30 -9.53 13.60 -11.33
N SER A 31 -10.18 12.77 -10.52
CA SER A 31 -9.63 11.51 -10.00
C SER A 31 -10.25 10.31 -10.69
N TYR A 32 -9.53 9.19 -10.72
CA TYR A 32 -10.17 7.89 -10.95
C TYR A 32 -11.00 7.52 -9.72
N SER A 33 -12.29 7.25 -9.93
CA SER A 33 -13.25 6.96 -8.85
C SER A 33 -13.51 5.47 -8.69
N TYR A 34 -13.20 4.68 -9.72
CA TYR A 34 -13.47 3.24 -9.75
C TYR A 34 -12.21 2.48 -10.15
N LEU A 35 -12.01 1.31 -9.55
CA LEU A 35 -10.92 0.38 -9.83
C LEU A 35 -11.46 -1.05 -9.78
N ASN A 36 -11.22 -1.83 -10.82
CA ASN A 36 -11.64 -3.23 -10.88
C ASN A 36 -10.57 -4.09 -11.57
N PHE A 37 -10.34 -5.29 -11.03
CA PHE A 37 -9.43 -6.28 -11.60
C PHE A 37 -10.13 -7.62 -11.66
N ILE A 38 -10.04 -8.29 -12.81
CA ILE A 38 -10.52 -9.66 -12.97
C ILE A 38 -9.42 -10.69 -12.65
N ASN A 39 -8.16 -10.27 -12.71
CA ASN A 39 -6.99 -11.03 -12.27
C ASN A 39 -5.81 -10.06 -12.04
N ASN A 40 -4.63 -10.58 -11.71
CA ASN A 40 -3.44 -9.78 -11.41
C ASN A 40 -2.93 -8.92 -12.58
N ASN A 41 -3.31 -9.26 -13.81
CA ASN A 41 -2.83 -8.60 -15.03
C ASN A 41 -3.89 -7.70 -15.67
N ILE A 42 -5.16 -8.09 -15.62
CA ILE A 42 -6.23 -7.43 -16.36
C ILE A 42 -7.13 -6.66 -15.40
N GLY A 43 -7.22 -5.35 -15.63
CA GLY A 43 -8.03 -4.46 -14.83
C GLY A 43 -8.27 -3.11 -15.50
N TRP A 44 -9.17 -2.34 -14.89
CA TRP A 44 -9.61 -1.05 -15.37
C TRP A 44 -9.73 -0.04 -14.24
N SER A 45 -9.53 1.23 -14.58
CA SER A 45 -9.81 2.35 -13.70
C SER A 45 -10.56 3.43 -14.45
N TYR A 46 -11.62 3.98 -13.84
CA TYR A 46 -12.52 4.92 -14.51
C TYR A 46 -12.75 6.15 -13.64
N ALA A 47 -12.75 7.32 -14.27
CA ALA A 47 -13.18 8.56 -13.63
C ALA A 47 -14.69 8.75 -13.73
N ASN A 48 -15.27 8.37 -14.87
CA ASN A 48 -16.71 8.41 -15.17
C ASN A 48 -17.06 7.31 -16.20
N SER A 49 -18.30 7.28 -16.69
CA SER A 49 -18.80 6.25 -17.62
C SER A 49 -18.12 6.23 -18.99
N THR A 50 -17.43 7.30 -19.40
CA THR A 50 -16.83 7.43 -20.74
C THR A 50 -15.32 7.52 -20.72
N THR A 51 -14.72 7.76 -19.55
CA THR A 51 -13.30 8.06 -19.40
C THR A 51 -12.66 7.13 -18.38
N GLY A 52 -11.69 6.34 -18.85
CA GLY A 52 -10.92 5.44 -18.02
C GLY A 52 -9.72 4.87 -18.76
N VAL A 53 -8.99 4.03 -18.06
CA VAL A 53 -7.80 3.33 -18.56
C VAL A 53 -7.93 1.85 -18.27
N HIS A 54 -7.31 1.03 -19.11
CA HIS A 54 -7.27 -0.41 -18.95
C HIS A 54 -5.83 -0.90 -19.00
N THR A 55 -5.57 -2.03 -18.36
CA THR A 55 -4.28 -2.71 -18.43
C THR A 55 -4.48 -4.20 -18.65
N ILE A 56 -3.51 -4.83 -19.31
CA ILE A 56 -3.41 -6.28 -19.50
C ILE A 56 -2.11 -6.84 -18.90
N LYS A 57 -1.38 -6.03 -18.14
CA LYS A 57 -0.08 -6.36 -17.51
C LYS A 57 0.02 -5.96 -16.04
N GLY A 58 -1.10 -5.63 -15.39
CA GLY A 58 -1.15 -5.25 -13.97
C GLY A 58 -0.75 -3.80 -13.73
N GLY A 59 -0.94 -2.93 -14.72
CA GLY A 59 -0.55 -1.51 -14.72
C GLY A 59 0.87 -1.29 -15.24
N ASP A 60 1.31 -0.03 -15.23
CA ASP A 60 2.61 0.38 -15.76
C ASP A 60 3.75 0.33 -14.71
N THR A 61 4.94 0.76 -15.10
CA THR A 61 6.08 0.93 -14.20
C THR A 61 5.72 1.91 -13.07
N ILE A 62 6.07 1.55 -11.83
CA ILE A 62 5.83 2.38 -10.65
C ILE A 62 6.91 3.46 -10.58
N SER A 63 6.48 4.72 -10.52
CA SER A 63 7.35 5.84 -10.15
C SER A 63 7.23 6.08 -8.64
N TYR A 64 8.35 6.24 -7.95
CA TYR A 64 8.35 6.54 -6.52
C TYR A 64 8.64 8.03 -6.31
N ILE A 65 7.85 8.68 -5.46
CA ILE A 65 8.24 9.97 -4.91
C ILE A 65 9.28 9.64 -3.84
N TYR A 66 10.55 9.92 -4.13
CA TYR A 66 11.59 9.85 -3.11
C TYR A 66 11.30 10.95 -2.08
N THR A 67 10.63 10.61 -0.99
CA THR A 67 10.63 11.47 0.19
C THR A 67 12.02 11.37 0.81
N GLY A 68 12.59 12.48 1.27
CA GLY A 68 13.93 12.52 1.88
C GLY A 68 14.06 11.78 3.22
N ILE A 69 13.13 10.86 3.51
CA ILE A 69 13.14 10.04 4.70
C ILE A 69 14.08 8.87 4.40
N GLN A 70 15.35 9.01 4.79
CA GLN A 70 16.20 7.85 4.96
C GLN A 70 15.54 6.94 5.99
N SER A 71 15.39 5.66 5.66
CA SER A 71 15.02 4.67 6.66
C SER A 71 16.12 4.69 7.72
N LEU A 72 15.89 5.37 8.84
CA LEU A 72 16.66 5.12 10.04
C LEU A 72 16.55 3.61 10.24
N ASN A 73 17.71 2.94 10.31
CA ASN A 73 17.75 1.52 10.64
C ASN A 73 16.84 1.34 11.85
N ASN A 74 15.69 0.70 11.63
CA ASN A 74 14.77 0.35 12.68
C ASN A 74 15.47 -0.75 13.48
N ASN A 75 16.44 -0.36 14.31
CA ASN A 75 16.71 -1.03 15.56
C ASN A 75 15.45 -0.82 16.39
N VAL A 76 14.37 -1.53 16.02
CA VAL A 76 13.25 -1.74 16.91
C VAL A 76 13.90 -2.39 18.11
N SER A 77 13.99 -1.62 19.20
CA SER A 77 14.53 -2.13 20.45
C SER A 77 13.83 -3.45 20.74
N SER A 78 14.60 -4.53 20.90
CA SER A 78 14.09 -5.90 21.06
C SER A 78 13.36 -6.12 22.39
N ASP A 79 13.04 -5.04 23.11
CA ASP A 79 12.40 -5.05 24.44
C ASP A 79 11.04 -5.73 24.40
N PHE A 80 10.36 -5.64 23.26
CA PHE A 80 9.13 -6.36 22.98
C PHE A 80 9.05 -6.80 21.52
N GLU A 81 8.39 -7.93 21.28
CA GLU A 81 8.05 -8.41 19.92
C GLU A 81 6.54 -8.63 19.82
N LEU A 82 5.94 -8.21 18.70
CA LEU A 82 4.54 -8.44 18.37
C LEU A 82 4.46 -9.35 17.15
N PHE A 83 3.70 -10.44 17.22
CA PHE A 83 3.58 -11.40 16.13
C PHE A 83 2.37 -11.10 15.23
N GLN A 84 2.47 -11.46 13.95
CA GLN A 84 1.36 -11.33 13.00
C GLN A 84 0.14 -12.15 13.41
N ASN A 85 -1.05 -11.57 13.23
CA ASN A 85 -2.33 -12.16 13.60
C ASN A 85 -3.17 -12.49 12.34
N TYR A 86 -2.53 -13.02 11.29
CA TYR A 86 -3.20 -13.44 10.05
C TYR A 86 -3.41 -14.97 10.00
N PRO A 87 -4.51 -15.46 9.40
CA PRO A 87 -5.66 -14.71 8.91
C PRO A 87 -6.63 -14.36 10.04
N ASN A 88 -6.93 -13.08 10.21
CA ASN A 88 -8.04 -12.65 11.07
C ASN A 88 -8.96 -11.68 10.34
N PRO A 89 -10.05 -12.18 9.73
CA PRO A 89 -11.12 -11.36 9.22
C PRO A 89 -12.28 -11.36 10.24
N PHE A 90 -12.39 -10.27 11.00
CA PHE A 90 -13.56 -9.88 11.81
C PHE A 90 -14.09 -10.88 12.85
N ASN A 91 -13.25 -11.27 13.82
CA ASN A 91 -13.75 -11.81 15.09
C ASN A 91 -13.81 -10.67 16.13
N PRO A 92 -14.94 -10.39 16.81
CA PRO A 92 -15.05 -9.32 17.83
C PRO A 92 -14.07 -9.49 19.01
N SER A 93 -13.41 -10.65 19.12
CA SER A 93 -12.28 -10.87 20.01
C SER A 93 -11.12 -11.53 19.27
N THR A 94 -9.89 -11.16 19.61
CA THR A 94 -8.67 -11.61 18.94
C THR A 94 -7.57 -11.87 19.96
N LYS A 95 -6.84 -12.98 19.82
CA LYS A 95 -5.68 -13.29 20.65
C LYS A 95 -4.39 -12.88 19.95
N ILE A 96 -3.75 -11.82 20.43
CA ILE A 96 -2.48 -11.34 19.89
C ILE A 96 -1.33 -12.00 20.66
N LYS A 97 -0.37 -12.59 19.94
CA LYS A 97 0.86 -13.10 20.53
C LYS A 97 1.87 -11.97 20.67
N TYR A 98 2.52 -11.90 21.83
CA TYR A 98 3.57 -10.93 22.13
C TYR A 98 4.67 -11.59 22.99
N LYS A 99 5.86 -11.00 22.97
CA LYS A 99 7.00 -11.36 23.83
C LYS A 99 7.45 -10.09 24.55
N LEU A 100 7.64 -10.18 25.86
CA LEU A 100 8.27 -9.15 26.69
C LEU A 100 9.58 -9.70 27.22
N ASN A 101 10.65 -8.92 27.18
CA ASN A 101 11.85 -9.27 27.92
C ASN A 101 11.60 -9.05 29.42
N LYS A 102 11.91 -10.04 30.26
CA LYS A 102 11.82 -9.87 31.72
C LYS A 102 12.79 -8.77 32.15
N SER A 103 12.30 -7.75 32.83
CA SER A 103 13.15 -6.85 33.61
C SER A 103 13.71 -7.62 34.80
N GLY A 104 15.01 -7.91 34.78
CA GLY A 104 15.71 -8.50 35.90
C GLY A 104 15.87 -7.48 37.02
N PHE A 105 15.12 -7.64 38.11
CA PHE A 105 15.53 -7.16 39.42
C PHE A 105 15.55 -8.36 40.36
N GLU A 106 16.69 -9.05 40.44
CA GLU A 106 16.98 -9.92 41.59
C GLU A 106 17.45 -9.02 42.73
N LYS A 107 16.61 -8.86 43.77
CA LYS A 107 17.07 -8.34 45.05
C LYS A 107 17.86 -9.47 45.75
N LYS A 108 19.13 -9.21 46.02
CA LYS A 108 19.93 -9.95 47.00
C LYS A 108 19.73 -9.35 48.39
#